data_AF-A0A344LRV9-F1
#
_entry.id   AF-A0A344LRV9-F1
#
_cell.length_a   1.000
_cell.length_b   1.000
_cell.length_c   1.000
_cell.angle_alpha   90.00
_cell.angle_beta   90.00
_cell.angle_gamma   90.00
#
_symmetry.space_group_name_H-M   'P 1'
#
loop_
_entity.id
_entity.type
_entity.pdbx_description
1 polymer ?
#
loop_
_entity_poly.entity_id
_entity_poly.type
_entity_poly.pdbx_seq_one_letter_code
_entity_poly.pdbx_strand_id
1 'polypeptide(L)'
;MKIEFYNKFDNDKKVLFWILIFCFVIVSVFLIKLICNEYFIFGNNLQMDATGQFGDFIGGVIGTILSGAGFYFLYITLVEQRKSIQEQKEALENQKISFEKERFEAKFFDLIKLHRDNITDVKYRIFIKEKKETVEGRRVFNLIYKEFLESFLDVKRFCKIYEGEVYTKRKYRKKLNRIIKENNLKTTINDLVIIDISYLILYFGTGKEGAILLRHKFTNRYTEDFVYKLIKFIQLKPCKSNTEGYKSWNKFKATELPILKRSFNRIYRNRNNKAFSFTIKNYNLLENYKSVKYYGGHQYRLGHYYRHLFQCYKFLILQKTLNESEKYFYGKTLRAQLSNYEQSLLFVNSISSLGYKWEFDHEHDLEGQPIRLITFFQLIKNVSGRRLVNIDYRDFYKINYEFEER
;
A
#
# COMPACT_ATOMS: atom_id res chain seq x y z
N MET A 1 24.92 41.50 -3.64
CA MET A 1 25.19 41.28 -2.20
C MET A 1 26.19 40.15 -1.88
N LYS A 2 25.88 38.83 -2.00
CA LYS A 2 26.87 37.76 -1.66
C LYS A 2 28.11 37.74 -2.57
N ILE A 3 27.96 38.01 -3.87
CA ILE A 3 29.06 38.01 -4.86
C ILE A 3 29.98 39.23 -4.68
N GLU A 4 29.42 40.41 -4.40
CA GLU A 4 30.20 41.63 -4.15
C GLU A 4 31.01 41.55 -2.85
N PHE A 5 30.48 40.90 -1.81
CA PHE A 5 31.21 40.69 -0.56
C PHE A 5 32.40 39.73 -0.76
N TYR A 6 32.22 38.67 -1.55
CA TYR A 6 33.28 37.71 -1.85
C TYR A 6 34.41 38.33 -2.67
N ASN A 7 34.07 39.15 -3.67
CA ASN A 7 35.06 39.86 -4.50
C ASN A 7 35.85 40.91 -3.72
N LYS A 8 35.22 41.59 -2.75
CA LYS A 8 35.90 42.55 -1.88
C LYS A 8 36.91 41.84 -0.96
N PHE A 9 36.51 40.71 -0.38
CA PHE A 9 37.34 39.91 0.52
C PHE A 9 38.58 39.29 -0.16
N ASP A 10 38.47 38.93 -1.45
CA ASP A 10 39.60 38.40 -2.23
C ASP A 10 40.61 39.49 -2.63
N ASN A 11 40.11 40.72 -2.86
CA ASN A 11 40.96 41.88 -3.12
C ASN A 11 41.77 42.27 -1.86
N ASP A 12 41.14 42.22 -0.69
CA ASP A 12 41.80 42.51 0.58
C ASP A 12 42.95 41.52 0.88
N LYS A 13 42.81 40.24 0.49
CA LYS A 13 43.89 39.24 0.61
C LYS A 13 45.08 39.53 -0.30
N LYS A 14 44.84 39.97 -1.54
CA LYS A 14 45.91 40.34 -2.47
C LYS A 14 46.68 41.57 -1.98
N VAL A 15 45.98 42.55 -1.42
CA VAL A 15 46.60 43.74 -0.83
C VAL A 15 47.47 43.36 0.38
N LEU A 16 46.97 42.52 1.28
CA LEU A 16 47.74 41.99 2.43
C LEU A 16 48.99 41.23 2.00
N PHE A 17 48.89 40.42 0.94
CA PHE A 17 50.03 39.67 0.39
C PHE A 17 51.13 40.59 -0.17
N TRP A 18 50.76 41.63 -0.93
CA TRP A 18 51.74 42.61 -1.44
C TRP A 18 52.37 43.46 -0.35
N ILE A 19 51.62 43.82 0.69
CA ILE A 19 52.15 44.52 1.86
C ILE A 19 53.20 43.66 2.59
N LEU A 20 52.93 42.36 2.76
CA LEU A 20 53.88 41.44 3.40
C LEU A 20 55.18 41.28 2.58
N ILE A 21 55.07 41.15 1.25
CA ILE A 21 56.24 41.11 0.35
C ILE A 21 57.04 42.40 0.45
N PHE A 22 56.36 43.56 0.43
CA PHE A 22 57.01 44.85 0.51
C PHE A 22 57.76 45.05 1.84
N CYS A 23 57.12 44.70 2.96
CA CYS A 23 57.78 44.70 4.27
C CYS A 23 59.00 43.77 4.31
N PHE A 24 58.88 42.56 3.72
CA PHE A 24 59.99 41.61 3.65
C PHE A 24 61.18 42.15 2.83
N VAL A 25 60.91 42.80 1.70
CA VAL A 25 61.95 43.43 0.86
C VAL A 25 62.65 44.57 1.60
N ILE A 26 61.91 45.43 2.29
CA ILE A 26 62.48 46.52 3.09
C ILE A 26 63.40 46.00 4.18
N VAL A 27 62.94 45.00 4.94
CA VAL A 27 63.74 44.38 6.01
C VAL A 27 64.99 43.70 5.44
N SER A 28 64.86 43.02 4.30
CA SER A 28 65.98 42.36 3.62
C SER A 28 67.02 43.36 3.13
N VAL A 29 66.60 44.47 2.50
CA VAL A 29 67.50 45.55 2.05
C VAL A 29 68.20 46.21 3.23
N PHE A 30 67.49 46.43 4.34
CA PHE A 30 68.05 46.98 5.56
C PHE A 30 69.12 46.05 6.17
N LEU A 31 68.85 44.75 6.25
CA LEU A 31 69.81 43.74 6.73
C LEU A 31 71.05 43.62 5.84
N ILE A 32 70.88 43.64 4.50
CA ILE A 32 72.00 43.61 3.55
C ILE A 32 72.90 44.83 3.73
N LYS A 33 72.32 46.02 3.89
CA LYS A 33 73.07 47.27 4.09
C LYS A 33 73.84 47.29 5.42
N LEU A 34 73.32 46.64 6.45
CA LEU A 34 73.98 46.43 7.74
C LEU A 34 75.22 45.52 7.63
N ILE A 35 75.11 44.43 6.87
CA ILE A 35 76.20 43.44 6.67
C ILE A 35 77.34 44.02 5.81
N CYS A 36 77.01 44.76 4.74
CA CYS A 36 78.02 45.29 3.82
C CYS A 36 78.82 46.48 4.35
N ASN A 37 78.30 47.22 5.34
CA ASN A 37 78.90 48.47 5.83
C ASN A 37 79.49 48.35 7.25
N GLU A 38 79.87 47.16 7.71
CA GLU A 38 80.44 46.97 9.07
C GLU A 38 79.60 47.62 10.19
N TYR A 39 78.27 47.55 10.10
CA TYR A 39 77.34 48.17 11.05
C TYR A 39 77.35 49.71 11.09
N PHE A 40 77.78 50.39 10.03
CA PHE A 40 77.77 51.86 9.93
C PHE A 40 76.42 52.39 9.41
N ILE A 41 75.68 53.11 10.26
CA ILE A 41 74.36 53.70 9.92
C ILE A 41 74.40 55.21 10.22
N PHE A 42 74.09 56.05 9.22
CA PHE A 42 73.98 57.52 9.34
C PHE A 42 75.19 58.23 9.98
N GLY A 43 76.43 57.76 9.73
CA GLY A 43 77.65 58.51 10.06
C GLY A 43 78.30 58.23 11.41
N ASN A 44 77.75 57.33 12.24
CA ASN A 44 78.33 56.88 13.52
C ASN A 44 78.39 55.34 13.60
N ASN A 45 79.33 54.81 14.39
CA ASN A 45 79.37 53.39 14.74
C ASN A 45 78.11 53.03 15.53
N LEU A 46 77.36 52.04 15.05
CA LEU A 46 76.18 51.54 15.76
C LEU A 46 76.63 50.84 17.05
N GLN A 47 76.21 51.36 18.20
CA GLN A 47 76.38 50.64 19.47
C GLN A 47 75.43 49.43 19.49
N MET A 48 75.98 48.28 19.12
CA MET A 48 75.26 47.00 19.02
C MET A 48 74.55 46.62 20.33
N ASP A 49 75.13 46.95 21.48
CA ASP A 49 74.55 46.65 22.79
C ASP A 49 73.27 47.45 23.05
N ALA A 50 73.29 48.77 22.79
CA ALA A 50 72.14 49.65 23.01
C ALA A 50 71.02 49.42 21.98
N THR A 51 71.39 49.15 20.71
CA THR A 51 70.43 48.82 19.65
C THR A 51 69.86 47.41 19.79
N GLY A 52 70.64 46.45 20.28
CA GLY A 52 70.20 45.11 20.65
C GLY A 52 69.19 45.14 21.80
N GLN A 53 69.49 45.85 22.89
CA GLN A 53 68.55 46.01 24.02
C GLN A 53 67.24 46.71 23.62
N PHE A 54 67.32 47.72 22.74
CA PHE A 54 66.12 48.35 22.19
C PHE A 54 65.32 47.39 21.30
N GLY A 55 66.01 46.60 20.46
CA GLY A 55 65.42 45.55 19.64
C GLY A 55 64.74 44.46 20.48
N ASP A 56 65.33 44.05 21.60
CA ASP A 56 64.78 43.08 22.54
C ASP A 56 63.54 43.61 23.27
N PHE A 57 63.55 44.89 23.66
CA PHE A 57 62.37 45.53 24.25
C PHE A 57 61.22 45.64 23.25
N ILE A 58 61.52 46.13 22.04
CA ILE A 58 60.54 46.23 20.96
C ILE A 58 60.03 44.86 20.55
N GLY A 59 60.91 43.88 20.37
CA GLY A 59 60.56 42.50 20.03
C GLY A 59 59.73 41.82 21.12
N GLY A 60 60.08 42.03 22.40
CA GLY A 60 59.32 41.52 23.53
C GLY A 60 57.93 42.17 23.67
N VAL A 61 57.85 43.50 23.61
CA VAL A 61 56.58 44.22 23.78
C VAL A 61 55.69 44.10 22.55
N ILE A 62 56.20 44.45 21.36
CA ILE A 62 55.44 44.36 20.11
C ILE A 62 55.15 42.90 19.77
N GLY A 63 56.09 41.98 19.95
CA GLY A 63 55.88 40.55 19.72
C GLY A 63 54.79 39.96 20.60
N THR A 64 54.70 40.38 21.87
CA THR A 64 53.62 39.94 22.77
C THR A 64 52.26 40.51 22.35
N ILE A 65 52.19 41.78 21.95
CA ILE A 65 50.96 42.40 21.44
C ILE A 65 50.49 41.72 20.15
N LEU A 66 51.41 41.48 19.20
CA LEU A 66 51.12 40.78 17.95
C LEU A 66 50.69 39.32 18.19
N SER A 67 51.32 38.64 19.15
CA SER A 67 50.93 37.28 19.55
C SER A 67 49.52 37.24 20.15
N GLY A 68 49.18 38.23 20.99
CA GLY A 68 47.82 38.40 21.53
C GLY A 68 46.78 38.65 20.43
N ALA A 69 47.10 39.51 19.46
CA ALA A 69 46.26 39.75 18.29
C ALA A 69 46.08 38.49 17.42
N GLY A 70 47.16 37.73 17.19
CA GLY A 70 47.12 36.47 16.47
C GLY A 70 46.23 35.42 17.15
N PHE A 71 46.34 35.30 18.49
CA PHE A 71 45.48 34.44 19.28
C PHE A 71 44.00 34.87 19.20
N TYR A 72 43.73 36.17 19.26
CA TYR A 72 42.36 36.70 19.10
C TYR A 72 41.77 36.41 17.72
N PHE A 73 42.53 36.57 16.65
CA PHE A 73 42.08 36.22 15.29
C PHE A 73 41.88 34.71 15.13
N LEU A 74 42.76 33.88 15.68
CA LEU A 74 42.59 32.42 15.71
C LEU A 74 41.30 32.06 16.43
N TYR A 75 41.03 32.66 17.60
CA TYR A 75 39.80 32.45 18.34
C TYR A 75 38.56 32.79 17.52
N ILE A 76 38.51 33.96 16.87
CA ILE A 76 37.41 34.34 15.95
C ILE A 76 37.24 33.29 14.85
N THR A 77 38.36 32.87 14.23
CA THR A 77 38.34 31.87 13.15
C THR A 77 37.76 30.54 13.62
N LEU A 78 38.15 30.07 14.82
CA LEU A 78 37.64 28.84 15.40
C LEU A 78 36.14 28.93 15.71
N VAL A 79 35.67 30.09 16.18
CA VAL A 79 34.24 30.34 16.42
C VAL A 79 33.45 30.29 15.11
N GLU A 80 33.93 30.97 14.07
CA GLU A 80 33.26 30.97 12.76
C GLU A 80 33.28 29.58 12.11
N GLN A 81 34.39 28.85 12.22
CA GLN A 81 34.48 27.45 11.77
C GLN A 81 33.46 26.56 12.49
N ARG A 82 33.35 26.67 13.82
CA ARG A 82 32.34 25.90 14.59
C ARG A 82 30.92 26.18 14.09
N LYS A 83 30.59 27.46 13.85
CA LYS A 83 29.29 27.85 13.31
C LYS A 83 29.04 27.27 11.92
N SER A 84 30.01 27.37 11.00
CA SER A 84 29.89 26.83 9.65
C SER A 84 29.71 25.31 9.61
N ILE A 85 30.39 24.59 10.52
CA ILE A 85 30.25 23.13 10.66
C ILE A 85 28.85 22.77 11.14
N GLN A 86 28.28 23.56 12.06
CA GLN A 86 26.92 23.35 12.55
C GLN A 86 25.90 23.55 11.41
N GLU A 87 26.02 24.64 10.65
CA GLU A 87 25.14 24.90 9.49
C GLU A 87 25.27 23.80 8.41
N GLN A 88 26.48 23.30 8.16
CA GLN A 88 26.70 22.19 7.23
C GLN A 88 26.07 20.87 7.72
N LYS A 89 26.15 20.58 9.03
CA LYS A 89 25.49 19.40 9.61
C LYS A 89 23.98 19.47 9.45
N GLU A 90 23.37 20.61 9.74
CA GLU A 90 21.93 20.83 9.57
C GLU A 90 21.51 20.72 8.10
N ALA A 91 22.30 21.28 7.17
CA ALA A 91 22.04 21.14 5.74
C ALA A 91 22.12 19.68 5.28
N LEU A 92 23.11 18.92 5.78
CA LEU A 92 23.28 17.50 5.46
C LEU A 92 22.13 16.65 6.00
N GLU A 93 21.64 16.92 7.22
CA GLU A 93 20.48 16.23 7.78
C GLU A 93 19.22 16.49 6.96
N ASN A 94 18.95 17.75 6.61
CA ASN A 94 17.83 18.11 5.73
C ASN A 94 17.95 17.47 4.35
N GLN A 95 19.17 17.41 3.79
CA GLN A 95 19.44 16.72 2.52
C GLN A 95 19.15 15.22 2.62
N LYS A 96 19.54 14.57 3.71
CA LYS A 96 19.29 13.14 3.96
C LYS A 96 17.79 12.84 4.04
N ILE A 97 17.02 13.69 4.72
CA ILE A 97 15.56 13.55 4.83
C ILE A 97 14.91 13.69 3.45
N SER A 98 15.28 14.71 2.68
CA SER A 98 14.77 14.92 1.31
C SER A 98 15.11 13.74 0.40
N PHE A 99 16.34 13.24 0.46
CA PHE A 99 16.77 12.08 -0.32
C PHE A 99 15.97 10.81 0.01
N GLU A 100 15.72 10.52 1.29
CA GLU A 100 14.88 9.37 1.68
C GLU A 100 13.44 9.52 1.19
N LYS A 101 12.90 10.75 1.19
CA LYS A 101 11.56 11.04 0.65
C LYS A 101 11.50 10.85 -0.86
N GLU A 102 12.47 11.37 -1.62
CA GLU A 102 12.56 11.15 -3.07
C GLU A 102 12.68 9.67 -3.42
N ARG A 103 13.54 8.93 -2.69
CA ARG A 103 13.70 7.48 -2.88
C ARG A 103 12.42 6.71 -2.56
N PHE A 104 11.68 7.12 -1.54
CA PHE A 104 10.37 6.58 -1.24
C PHE A 104 9.39 6.85 -2.38
N GLU A 105 9.29 8.09 -2.86
CA GLU A 105 8.38 8.50 -3.92
C GLU A 105 8.65 7.72 -5.22
N ALA A 106 9.93 7.59 -5.61
CA ALA A 106 10.33 6.79 -6.77
C ALA A 106 9.82 5.34 -6.66
N LYS A 107 10.08 4.67 -5.53
CA LYS A 107 9.59 3.30 -5.29
C LYS A 107 8.06 3.23 -5.27
N PHE A 108 7.40 4.22 -4.69
CA PHE A 108 5.94 4.28 -4.63
C PHE A 108 5.32 4.40 -6.02
N PHE A 109 5.86 5.27 -6.89
CA PHE A 109 5.40 5.40 -8.26
C PHE A 109 5.70 4.15 -9.10
N ASP A 110 6.82 3.47 -8.86
CA ASP A 110 7.10 2.16 -9.47
C ASP A 110 6.07 1.11 -9.05
N LEU A 111 5.68 1.06 -7.77
CA LEU A 111 4.64 0.16 -7.28
C LEU A 111 3.26 0.45 -7.92
N ILE A 112 2.94 1.72 -8.14
CA ILE A 112 1.73 2.13 -8.88
C ILE A 112 1.81 1.66 -10.34
N LYS A 113 2.96 1.84 -10.99
CA LYS A 113 3.17 1.40 -12.37
C LYS A 113 2.99 -0.11 -12.50
N LEU A 114 3.66 -0.89 -11.64
CA LEU A 114 3.49 -2.34 -11.57
C LEU A 114 2.03 -2.75 -11.30
N HIS A 115 1.30 -1.99 -10.49
CA HIS A 115 -0.13 -2.25 -10.27
C HIS A 115 -0.95 -2.03 -11.54
N ARG A 116 -0.70 -0.96 -12.29
CA ARG A 116 -1.36 -0.68 -13.58
C ARG A 116 -1.02 -1.74 -14.63
N ASP A 117 0.23 -2.20 -14.68
CA ASP A 117 0.69 -3.25 -15.60
C ASP A 117 -0.03 -4.56 -15.27
N ASN A 118 -0.04 -4.95 -13.99
CA ASN A 118 -0.80 -6.12 -13.51
C ASN A 118 -2.27 -6.07 -13.90
N ILE A 119 -2.94 -4.90 -13.82
CA ILE A 119 -4.33 -4.75 -14.25
C ILE A 119 -4.47 -4.93 -15.75
N THR A 120 -3.57 -4.33 -16.53
CA THR A 120 -3.60 -4.37 -18.00
C THR A 120 -3.46 -5.79 -18.52
N ASP A 121 -2.64 -6.61 -17.86
CA ASP A 121 -2.39 -8.01 -18.22
C ASP A 121 -3.52 -8.97 -17.80
N VAL A 122 -4.51 -8.51 -17.03
CA VAL A 122 -5.65 -9.36 -16.65
C VAL A 122 -6.51 -9.65 -17.87
N LYS A 123 -6.59 -10.93 -18.25
CA LYS A 123 -7.44 -11.43 -19.34
C LYS A 123 -8.50 -12.39 -18.85
N TYR A 124 -9.71 -12.28 -19.39
CA TYR A 124 -10.81 -13.19 -19.11
C TYR A 124 -11.60 -13.52 -20.38
N ARG A 125 -11.69 -14.82 -20.69
CA ARG A 125 -12.41 -15.32 -21.86
C ARG A 125 -13.84 -15.65 -21.47
N ILE A 126 -14.80 -15.05 -22.18
CA ILE A 126 -16.23 -15.28 -22.00
C ILE A 126 -16.85 -15.76 -23.31
N PHE A 127 -17.98 -16.45 -23.21
CA PHE A 127 -18.79 -16.82 -24.36
C PHE A 127 -19.98 -15.87 -24.48
N ILE A 128 -20.06 -15.15 -25.60
CA ILE A 128 -21.20 -14.28 -25.94
C ILE A 128 -21.76 -14.76 -27.27
N LYS A 129 -23.06 -15.13 -27.29
CA LYS A 129 -23.75 -15.59 -28.52
C LYS A 129 -22.93 -16.61 -29.31
N GLU A 130 -22.43 -17.65 -28.63
CA GLU A 130 -21.62 -18.74 -29.18
C GLU A 130 -20.21 -18.36 -29.68
N LYS A 131 -19.84 -17.07 -29.65
CA LYS A 131 -18.48 -16.60 -29.93
C LYS A 131 -17.67 -16.44 -28.65
N LYS A 132 -16.39 -16.81 -28.73
CA LYS A 132 -15.42 -16.57 -27.65
C LYS A 132 -14.90 -15.14 -27.78
N GLU A 133 -15.16 -14.33 -26.77
CA GLU A 133 -14.58 -12.99 -26.65
C GLU A 133 -13.59 -12.95 -25.48
N THR A 134 -12.48 -12.24 -25.68
CA THR A 134 -11.51 -11.99 -24.62
C THR A 134 -11.70 -10.56 -24.12
N VAL A 135 -12.02 -10.42 -22.85
CA VAL A 135 -12.09 -9.14 -22.16
C VAL A 135 -10.79 -8.95 -21.39
N GLU A 136 -10.23 -7.74 -21.47
CA GLU A 136 -8.92 -7.40 -20.91
C GLU A 136 -9.01 -6.17 -20.00
N GLY A 137 -8.02 -6.03 -19.12
CA GLY A 137 -7.88 -4.86 -18.26
C GLY A 137 -8.99 -4.72 -17.22
N ARG A 138 -9.32 -3.46 -16.91
CA ARG A 138 -10.31 -3.08 -15.89
C ARG A 138 -11.72 -3.65 -16.15
N ARG A 139 -12.08 -3.89 -17.42
CA ARG A 139 -13.41 -4.44 -17.77
C ARG A 139 -13.62 -5.84 -17.21
N VAL A 140 -12.56 -6.60 -16.96
CA VAL A 140 -12.63 -7.92 -16.34
C VAL A 140 -13.22 -7.85 -14.93
N PHE A 141 -12.88 -6.82 -14.15
CA PHE A 141 -13.38 -6.66 -12.77
C PHE A 141 -14.89 -6.42 -12.72
N ASN A 142 -15.47 -5.76 -13.73
CA ASN A 142 -16.93 -5.63 -13.86
C ASN A 142 -17.59 -7.01 -14.04
N LEU A 143 -17.01 -7.88 -14.87
CA LEU A 143 -17.53 -9.23 -15.09
C LEU A 143 -17.43 -10.08 -13.82
N ILE A 144 -16.27 -10.05 -13.15
CA ILE A 144 -16.06 -10.75 -11.87
C ILE A 144 -17.05 -10.25 -10.82
N TYR A 145 -17.30 -8.94 -10.76
CA TYR A 145 -18.27 -8.36 -9.85
C TYR A 145 -19.70 -8.84 -10.15
N LYS A 146 -20.11 -8.89 -11.42
CA LYS A 146 -21.41 -9.47 -11.81
C LYS A 146 -21.53 -10.95 -11.43
N GLU A 147 -20.47 -11.73 -11.62
CA GLU A 147 -20.42 -13.13 -11.20
C GLU A 147 -20.53 -13.27 -9.68
N PHE A 148 -19.90 -12.37 -8.91
CA PHE A 148 -20.07 -12.32 -7.46
C PHE A 148 -21.54 -12.08 -7.08
N LEU A 149 -22.21 -11.09 -7.70
CA LEU A 149 -23.62 -10.80 -7.42
C LEU A 149 -24.50 -12.03 -7.67
N GLU A 150 -24.26 -12.74 -8.77
CA GLU A 150 -24.99 -13.97 -9.07
C GLU A 150 -24.69 -15.07 -8.06
N SER A 151 -23.42 -15.23 -7.65
CA SER A 151 -23.04 -16.19 -6.61
C SER A 151 -23.70 -15.87 -5.28
N PHE A 152 -23.75 -14.59 -4.92
CA PHE A 152 -24.40 -14.11 -3.72
C PHE A 152 -25.89 -14.46 -3.70
N LEU A 153 -26.60 -14.24 -4.81
CA LEU A 153 -28.01 -14.60 -4.94
C LEU A 153 -28.23 -16.12 -4.90
N ASP A 154 -27.36 -16.90 -5.56
CA ASP A 154 -27.42 -18.37 -5.58
C ASP A 154 -27.23 -18.94 -4.16
N VAL A 155 -26.19 -18.50 -3.46
CA VAL A 155 -25.87 -18.92 -2.08
C VAL A 155 -26.95 -18.44 -1.11
N LYS A 156 -27.43 -17.20 -1.24
CA LYS A 156 -28.52 -16.69 -0.39
C LYS A 156 -29.78 -17.53 -0.55
N ARG A 157 -30.14 -17.92 -1.78
CA ARG A 157 -31.30 -18.78 -2.03
C ARG A 157 -31.10 -20.18 -1.43
N PHE A 158 -29.89 -20.74 -1.55
CA PHE A 158 -29.53 -22.01 -0.93
C PHE A 158 -29.61 -21.96 0.60
N CYS A 159 -29.02 -20.94 1.24
CA CYS A 159 -29.09 -20.82 2.70
C CYS A 159 -30.53 -20.67 3.20
N LYS A 160 -31.40 -20.00 2.44
CA LYS A 160 -32.83 -19.87 2.78
C LYS A 160 -33.60 -21.19 2.76
N ILE A 161 -33.30 -22.12 1.86
CA ILE A 161 -33.99 -23.44 1.86
C ILE A 161 -33.58 -24.31 3.05
N TYR A 162 -32.48 -23.99 3.72
CA TYR A 162 -32.01 -24.64 4.95
C TYR A 162 -32.09 -23.70 6.17
N GLU A 163 -32.91 -22.64 6.08
CA GLU A 163 -33.15 -21.73 7.19
C GLU A 163 -33.75 -22.51 8.38
N GLY A 164 -33.18 -22.31 9.57
CA GLY A 164 -33.50 -23.08 10.78
C GLY A 164 -32.57 -24.26 11.06
N GLU A 165 -31.80 -24.75 10.08
CA GLU A 165 -30.80 -25.79 10.32
C GLU A 165 -29.50 -25.17 10.85
N VAL A 166 -28.91 -25.75 11.90
CA VAL A 166 -27.62 -25.30 12.42
C VAL A 166 -26.50 -25.91 11.59
N TYR A 167 -26.07 -25.18 10.56
CA TYR A 167 -24.97 -25.59 9.69
C TYR A 167 -23.63 -24.93 10.02
N THR A 168 -23.59 -23.93 10.90
CA THR A 168 -22.35 -23.26 11.33
C THR A 168 -21.77 -23.90 12.59
N LYS A 169 -20.47 -24.24 12.57
CA LYS A 169 -19.78 -24.82 13.74
C LYS A 169 -19.63 -23.76 14.84
N ARG A 170 -19.75 -24.20 16.12
CA ARG A 170 -19.72 -23.32 17.30
C ARG A 170 -18.49 -22.40 17.37
N LYS A 171 -17.28 -22.94 17.10
CA LYS A 171 -16.02 -22.16 17.13
C LYS A 171 -16.02 -21.04 16.09
N TYR A 172 -16.49 -21.32 14.87
CA TYR A 172 -16.56 -20.32 13.82
C TYR A 172 -17.61 -19.24 14.11
N ARG A 173 -18.77 -19.65 14.64
CA ARG A 173 -19.82 -18.71 15.09
C ARG A 173 -19.31 -17.75 16.17
N LYS A 174 -18.50 -18.24 17.12
CA LYS A 174 -17.82 -17.39 18.12
C LYS A 174 -16.86 -16.40 17.46
N LYS A 175 -16.05 -16.81 16.47
CA LYS A 175 -15.15 -15.91 15.72
C LYS A 175 -15.95 -14.79 15.03
N LEU A 176 -17.04 -15.11 14.33
CA LEU A 176 -17.86 -14.11 13.64
C LEU A 176 -18.52 -13.12 14.62
N ASN A 177 -19.05 -13.62 15.75
CA ASN A 177 -19.58 -12.75 16.80
C ASN A 177 -18.54 -11.80 17.37
N ARG A 178 -17.30 -12.27 17.55
CA ARG A 178 -16.19 -11.43 17.99
C ARG A 178 -15.92 -10.31 16.99
N ILE A 179 -15.81 -10.64 15.69
CA ILE A 179 -15.59 -9.65 14.61
C ILE A 179 -16.70 -8.59 14.61
N ILE A 180 -17.98 -9.00 14.71
CA ILE A 180 -19.12 -8.07 14.73
C ILE A 180 -19.02 -7.11 15.91
N LYS A 181 -18.73 -7.62 17.11
CA LYS A 181 -18.68 -6.83 18.34
C LYS A 181 -17.47 -5.88 18.37
N GLU A 182 -16.27 -6.38 18.09
CA GLU A 182 -15.03 -5.59 18.15
C GLU A 182 -15.01 -4.45 17.12
N ASN A 183 -15.73 -4.60 16.01
CA ASN A 183 -15.76 -3.62 14.93
C ASN A 183 -17.10 -2.86 14.82
N ASN A 184 -18.04 -3.07 15.76
CA ASN A 184 -19.36 -2.43 15.78
C ASN A 184 -20.13 -2.55 14.45
N LEU A 185 -20.10 -3.74 13.82
CA LEU A 185 -20.75 -3.98 12.53
C LEU A 185 -22.28 -4.08 12.70
N LYS A 186 -23.05 -3.43 11.82
CA LYS A 186 -24.52 -3.50 11.78
C LYS A 186 -25.00 -4.64 10.87
N THR A 187 -24.51 -5.85 11.10
CA THR A 187 -24.80 -7.01 10.23
C THR A 187 -25.10 -8.27 11.03
N THR A 188 -25.70 -9.26 10.37
CA THR A 188 -25.95 -10.57 10.97
C THR A 188 -24.85 -11.58 10.65
N ILE A 189 -24.71 -12.62 11.47
CA ILE A 189 -23.80 -13.74 11.19
C ILE A 189 -24.14 -14.39 9.85
N ASN A 190 -25.44 -14.49 9.52
CA ASN A 190 -25.90 -15.13 8.29
C ASN A 190 -25.45 -14.34 7.07
N ASP A 191 -25.48 -13.01 7.12
CA ASP A 191 -25.02 -12.17 6.02
C ASP A 191 -23.51 -12.34 5.80
N LEU A 192 -22.69 -12.29 6.87
CA LEU A 192 -21.26 -12.57 6.78
C LEU A 192 -20.96 -13.96 6.20
N VAL A 193 -21.72 -14.97 6.60
CA VAL A 193 -21.59 -16.34 6.09
C VAL A 193 -21.92 -16.42 4.61
N ILE A 194 -23.01 -15.80 4.16
CA ILE A 194 -23.41 -15.79 2.75
C ILE A 194 -22.35 -15.06 1.92
N ILE A 195 -21.86 -13.92 2.39
CA ILE A 195 -20.82 -13.15 1.70
C ILE A 195 -19.52 -13.97 1.58
N ASP A 196 -19.04 -14.53 2.69
CA ASP A 196 -17.81 -15.33 2.72
C ASP A 196 -17.91 -16.54 1.79
N ILE A 197 -18.99 -17.32 1.87
CA ILE A 197 -19.21 -18.48 0.99
C ILE A 197 -19.24 -18.06 -0.47
N SER A 198 -19.97 -16.99 -0.81
CA SER A 198 -20.13 -16.51 -2.18
C SER A 198 -18.81 -16.03 -2.76
N TYR A 199 -18.02 -15.29 -1.96
CA TYR A 199 -16.71 -14.84 -2.38
C TYR A 199 -15.73 -16.00 -2.54
N LEU A 200 -15.75 -16.98 -1.65
CA LEU A 200 -14.90 -18.17 -1.76
C LEU A 200 -15.25 -19.02 -2.99
N ILE A 201 -16.53 -19.17 -3.32
CA ILE A 201 -16.99 -19.82 -4.56
C ILE A 201 -16.49 -19.08 -5.80
N LEU A 202 -16.59 -17.74 -5.81
CA LEU A 202 -16.06 -16.92 -6.89
C LEU A 202 -14.54 -17.08 -7.02
N TYR A 203 -13.83 -17.07 -5.90
CA TYR A 203 -12.36 -17.09 -5.86
C TYR A 203 -11.80 -18.46 -6.28
N PHE A 204 -12.24 -19.55 -5.65
CA PHE A 204 -11.73 -20.89 -5.93
C PHE A 204 -12.43 -21.61 -7.09
N GLY A 205 -13.68 -21.25 -7.38
CA GLY A 205 -14.53 -21.97 -8.33
C GLY A 205 -15.06 -23.30 -7.77
N THR A 206 -15.99 -23.91 -8.50
CA THR A 206 -16.61 -25.20 -8.11
C THR A 206 -16.23 -26.36 -9.02
N GLY A 207 -15.17 -26.18 -9.82
CA GLY A 207 -14.51 -27.26 -10.56
C GLY A 207 -13.95 -28.35 -9.65
N LYS A 208 -13.27 -29.36 -10.22
CA LYS A 208 -12.71 -30.47 -9.43
C LYS A 208 -11.76 -29.98 -8.33
N GLU A 209 -10.77 -29.18 -8.70
CA GLU A 209 -9.77 -28.60 -7.79
C GLU A 209 -10.40 -27.58 -6.83
N GLY A 210 -11.16 -26.61 -7.37
CA GLY A 210 -11.84 -25.60 -6.57
C GLY A 210 -12.78 -26.19 -5.52
N ALA A 211 -13.52 -27.26 -5.84
CA ALA A 211 -14.37 -27.95 -4.88
C ALA A 211 -13.58 -28.62 -3.74
N ILE A 212 -12.37 -29.14 -4.01
CA ILE A 212 -11.49 -29.69 -2.96
C ILE A 212 -11.03 -28.56 -2.04
N LEU A 213 -10.57 -27.43 -2.60
CA LEU A 213 -10.12 -26.27 -1.84
C LEU A 213 -11.24 -25.68 -0.99
N LEU A 214 -12.45 -25.55 -1.55
CA LEU A 214 -13.64 -25.09 -0.84
C LEU A 214 -13.96 -26.02 0.34
N ARG A 215 -14.00 -27.33 0.12
CA ARG A 215 -14.25 -28.30 1.21
C ARG A 215 -13.26 -28.11 2.34
N HIS A 216 -11.97 -28.09 2.03
CA HIS A 216 -10.92 -27.89 3.03
C HIS A 216 -11.06 -26.57 3.81
N LYS A 217 -11.36 -25.46 3.12
CA LYS A 217 -11.61 -24.16 3.78
C LYS A 217 -12.86 -24.17 4.66
N PHE A 218 -13.87 -24.96 4.29
CA PHE A 218 -15.15 -25.05 4.98
C PHE A 218 -15.20 -26.09 6.10
N THR A 219 -14.32 -27.10 6.10
CA THR A 219 -14.32 -28.21 7.07
C THR A 219 -14.40 -27.72 8.52
N ASN A 220 -13.69 -26.66 8.90
CA ASN A 220 -13.69 -26.15 10.28
C ASN A 220 -14.78 -25.10 10.58
N ARG A 221 -15.61 -24.77 9.59
CA ARG A 221 -16.58 -23.67 9.65
C ARG A 221 -18.02 -24.14 9.59
N TYR A 222 -18.28 -25.17 8.79
CA TYR A 222 -19.64 -25.65 8.51
C TYR A 222 -19.74 -27.17 8.67
N THR A 223 -20.96 -27.70 8.76
CA THR A 223 -21.20 -29.15 8.77
C THR A 223 -20.88 -29.74 7.39
N GLU A 224 -20.34 -30.97 7.36
CA GLU A 224 -19.97 -31.63 6.10
C GLU A 224 -21.16 -31.76 5.15
N ASP A 225 -22.32 -32.21 5.65
CA ASP A 225 -23.55 -32.35 4.85
C ASP A 225 -23.97 -31.03 4.19
N PHE A 226 -23.91 -29.90 4.91
CA PHE A 226 -24.19 -28.58 4.36
C PHE A 226 -23.21 -28.22 3.23
N VAL A 227 -21.92 -28.45 3.45
CA VAL A 227 -20.87 -28.14 2.46
C VAL A 227 -21.05 -28.95 1.18
N TYR A 228 -21.31 -30.26 1.30
CA TYR A 228 -21.54 -31.12 0.14
C TYR A 228 -22.80 -30.70 -0.63
N LYS A 229 -23.91 -30.44 0.08
CA LYS A 229 -25.15 -29.94 -0.54
C LYS A 229 -24.94 -28.59 -1.23
N LEU A 230 -24.26 -27.65 -0.58
CA LEU A 230 -23.95 -26.33 -1.13
C LEU A 230 -23.17 -26.44 -2.43
N ILE A 231 -22.04 -27.16 -2.42
CA ILE A 231 -21.20 -27.30 -3.61
C ILE A 231 -22.00 -27.97 -4.73
N LYS A 232 -22.80 -29.00 -4.43
CA LYS A 232 -23.63 -29.67 -5.43
C LYS A 232 -24.73 -28.77 -5.99
N PHE A 233 -25.40 -27.99 -5.15
CA PHE A 233 -26.38 -27.01 -5.59
C PHE A 233 -25.76 -26.00 -6.56
N ILE A 234 -24.60 -25.45 -6.23
CA ILE A 234 -23.91 -24.47 -7.07
C ILE A 234 -23.40 -25.11 -8.37
N GLN A 235 -22.96 -26.37 -8.34
CA GLN A 235 -22.55 -27.13 -9.54
C GLN A 235 -23.70 -27.45 -10.50
N LEU A 236 -24.97 -27.33 -10.07
CA LEU A 236 -26.13 -27.45 -10.96
C LEU A 236 -26.30 -26.23 -11.85
N LYS A 237 -25.63 -25.10 -11.56
CA LYS A 237 -25.71 -23.90 -12.40
C LYS A 237 -24.96 -24.13 -13.73
N PRO A 238 -25.67 -24.08 -14.88
CA PRO A 238 -25.05 -24.19 -16.19
C PRO A 238 -24.33 -22.90 -16.60
N CYS A 239 -23.31 -23.03 -17.45
CA CYS A 239 -22.65 -21.90 -18.11
C CYS A 239 -23.64 -21.08 -18.97
N LYS A 240 -23.40 -19.77 -19.12
CA LYS A 240 -24.24 -18.89 -19.96
C LYS A 240 -24.26 -19.28 -21.43
N SER A 241 -23.24 -20.01 -21.90
CA SER A 241 -23.21 -20.59 -23.25
C SER A 241 -24.33 -21.59 -23.48
N ASN A 242 -24.77 -22.31 -22.44
CA ASN A 242 -25.95 -23.17 -22.51
C ASN A 242 -27.20 -22.36 -22.18
N THR A 243 -27.76 -21.71 -23.20
CA THR A 243 -28.93 -20.82 -23.06
C THR A 243 -30.15 -21.54 -22.48
N GLU A 244 -30.41 -22.77 -22.93
CA GLU A 244 -31.57 -23.54 -22.47
C GLU A 244 -31.41 -23.95 -21.00
N GLY A 245 -30.27 -24.55 -20.66
CA GLY A 245 -29.95 -24.92 -19.29
C GLY A 245 -30.00 -23.71 -18.36
N TYR A 246 -29.46 -22.56 -18.77
CA TYR A 246 -29.47 -21.34 -17.96
C TYR A 246 -30.89 -20.82 -17.71
N LYS A 247 -31.77 -20.86 -18.72
CA LYS A 247 -33.20 -20.55 -18.56
C LYS A 247 -33.87 -21.52 -17.59
N SER A 248 -33.60 -22.82 -17.68
CA SER A 248 -34.16 -23.83 -16.78
C SER A 248 -33.65 -23.69 -15.34
N TRP A 249 -32.38 -23.35 -15.14
CA TRP A 249 -31.81 -23.04 -13.82
C TRP A 249 -32.49 -21.84 -13.16
N ASN A 250 -32.73 -20.76 -13.91
CA ASN A 250 -33.42 -19.59 -13.36
C ASN A 250 -34.86 -19.92 -12.96
N LYS A 251 -35.57 -20.74 -13.74
CA LYS A 251 -36.89 -21.25 -13.37
C LYS A 251 -36.86 -22.13 -12.12
N PHE A 252 -35.89 -23.03 -12.04
CA PHE A 252 -35.68 -23.88 -10.86
C PHE A 252 -35.49 -23.04 -9.59
N LYS A 253 -34.58 -22.06 -9.60
CA LYS A 253 -34.34 -21.21 -8.43
C LYS A 253 -35.54 -20.35 -8.04
N ALA A 254 -36.35 -19.95 -9.02
CA ALA A 254 -37.50 -19.08 -8.81
C ALA A 254 -38.69 -19.79 -8.16
N THR A 255 -38.73 -21.13 -8.12
CA THR A 255 -39.80 -21.87 -7.42
C THR A 255 -39.82 -21.54 -5.94
N GLU A 256 -40.98 -21.71 -5.30
CA GLU A 256 -41.16 -21.53 -3.85
C GLU A 256 -40.15 -22.34 -3.03
N LEU A 257 -39.76 -21.80 -1.86
CA LEU A 257 -38.70 -22.39 -1.03
C LEU A 257 -38.96 -23.86 -0.64
N PRO A 258 -40.17 -24.28 -0.23
CA PRO A 258 -40.43 -25.69 0.12
C PRO A 258 -40.28 -26.63 -1.08
N ILE A 259 -40.77 -26.20 -2.25
CA ILE A 259 -40.68 -26.95 -3.51
C ILE A 259 -39.23 -27.05 -3.97
N LEU A 260 -38.48 -25.95 -3.88
CA LEU A 260 -37.06 -25.90 -4.21
C LEU A 260 -36.26 -26.85 -3.31
N LYS A 261 -36.49 -26.83 -1.99
CA LYS A 261 -35.83 -27.73 -1.03
C LYS A 261 -36.10 -29.19 -1.36
N ARG A 262 -37.38 -29.56 -1.56
CA ARG A 262 -37.78 -30.95 -1.89
C ARG A 262 -37.16 -31.42 -3.20
N SER A 263 -37.24 -30.59 -4.23
CA SER A 263 -36.70 -30.89 -5.56
C SER A 263 -35.18 -31.04 -5.52
N PHE A 264 -34.47 -30.11 -4.89
CA PHE A 264 -33.02 -30.20 -4.75
C PHE A 264 -32.59 -31.42 -3.93
N ASN A 265 -33.25 -31.73 -2.81
CA ASN A 265 -32.94 -32.92 -2.02
C ASN A 265 -33.14 -34.21 -2.83
N ARG A 266 -34.17 -34.27 -3.69
CA ARG A 266 -34.39 -35.40 -4.61
C ARG A 266 -33.25 -35.54 -5.62
N ILE A 267 -32.81 -34.43 -6.23
CA ILE A 267 -31.65 -34.39 -7.13
C ILE A 267 -30.39 -34.85 -6.39
N TYR A 268 -30.15 -34.32 -5.20
CA TYR A 268 -28.96 -34.60 -4.41
C TYR A 268 -28.86 -36.08 -4.02
N ARG A 269 -29.97 -36.71 -3.58
CA ARG A 269 -30.01 -38.13 -3.22
C ARG A 269 -29.74 -39.04 -4.44
N ASN A 270 -30.29 -38.69 -5.60
CA ASN A 270 -30.18 -39.48 -6.83
C ASN A 270 -29.01 -39.08 -7.74
N ARG A 271 -28.10 -38.21 -7.28
CA ARG A 271 -27.01 -37.64 -8.11
C ARG A 271 -26.10 -38.66 -8.80
N ASN A 272 -25.98 -39.86 -8.24
CA ASN A 272 -25.16 -40.95 -8.77
C ASN A 272 -25.99 -42.00 -9.53
N ASN A 273 -27.33 -41.91 -9.47
CA ASN A 273 -28.21 -42.85 -10.14
C ASN A 273 -28.31 -42.48 -11.62
N LYS A 274 -27.78 -43.34 -12.50
CA LYS A 274 -27.77 -43.12 -13.96
C LYS A 274 -29.17 -43.10 -14.57
N ALA A 275 -30.15 -43.78 -13.97
CA ALA A 275 -31.52 -43.84 -14.46
C ALA A 275 -32.37 -42.63 -14.04
N PHE A 276 -31.88 -41.80 -13.11
CA PHE A 276 -32.63 -40.65 -12.62
C PHE A 276 -32.37 -39.41 -13.48
N SER A 277 -33.43 -38.87 -14.07
CA SER A 277 -33.45 -37.55 -14.72
C SER A 277 -34.28 -36.55 -13.93
N PHE A 278 -33.85 -35.29 -13.93
CA PHE A 278 -34.63 -34.19 -13.37
C PHE A 278 -34.71 -33.07 -14.40
N THR A 279 -35.78 -33.10 -15.18
CA THR A 279 -35.99 -32.20 -16.30
C THR A 279 -36.84 -31.02 -15.85
N ILE A 280 -36.37 -29.80 -16.14
CA ILE A 280 -37.19 -28.59 -16.05
C ILE A 280 -37.37 -28.06 -17.46
N LYS A 281 -38.64 -27.98 -17.88
CA LYS A 281 -39.02 -27.90 -19.29
C LYS A 281 -38.44 -29.10 -20.05
N ASN A 282 -37.40 -28.87 -20.85
CA ASN A 282 -36.76 -29.86 -21.72
C ASN A 282 -35.28 -30.06 -21.36
N TYR A 283 -34.78 -29.44 -20.29
CA TYR A 283 -33.37 -29.55 -19.89
C TYR A 283 -33.20 -30.37 -18.61
N ASN A 284 -32.38 -31.42 -18.68
CA ASN A 284 -32.01 -32.21 -17.52
C ASN A 284 -30.90 -31.52 -16.71
N LEU A 285 -31.26 -31.00 -15.54
CA LEU A 285 -30.30 -30.26 -14.70
C LEU A 285 -29.10 -31.10 -14.24
N LEU A 286 -29.23 -32.43 -14.19
CA LEU A 286 -28.13 -33.31 -13.74
C LEU A 286 -26.96 -33.35 -14.74
N GLU A 287 -27.19 -33.01 -16.01
CA GLU A 287 -26.12 -32.92 -17.01
C GLU A 287 -25.03 -31.92 -16.60
N ASN A 288 -25.43 -30.90 -15.83
CA ASN A 288 -24.52 -29.87 -15.36
C ASN A 288 -23.44 -30.42 -14.42
N TYR A 289 -23.67 -31.55 -13.73
CA TYR A 289 -22.64 -32.18 -12.91
C TYR A 289 -21.45 -32.68 -13.73
N LYS A 290 -21.65 -33.03 -15.01
CA LYS A 290 -20.59 -33.49 -15.92
C LYS A 290 -20.00 -32.36 -16.78
N SER A 291 -20.73 -31.26 -16.94
CA SER A 291 -20.31 -30.10 -17.72
C SER A 291 -19.22 -29.23 -17.06
N VAL A 292 -18.64 -28.32 -17.85
CA VAL A 292 -17.79 -27.21 -17.35
C VAL A 292 -18.59 -26.37 -16.36
N LYS A 293 -17.97 -25.99 -15.24
CA LYS A 293 -18.66 -25.27 -14.17
C LYS A 293 -18.75 -23.78 -14.48
N TYR A 294 -19.91 -23.20 -14.17
CA TYR A 294 -20.15 -21.77 -14.28
C TYR A 294 -19.10 -20.96 -13.51
N TYR A 295 -18.90 -21.29 -12.23
CA TYR A 295 -17.88 -20.67 -11.40
C TYR A 295 -16.53 -21.37 -11.62
N GLY A 296 -15.77 -20.87 -12.58
CA GLY A 296 -14.45 -21.38 -12.93
C GLY A 296 -13.33 -21.00 -11.96
N GLY A 297 -13.57 -20.01 -11.10
CA GLY A 297 -12.58 -19.51 -10.15
C GLY A 297 -11.76 -18.33 -10.69
N HIS A 298 -11.46 -17.38 -9.81
CA HIS A 298 -10.67 -16.18 -10.11
C HIS A 298 -9.42 -16.05 -9.24
N GLN A 299 -9.00 -17.12 -8.55
CA GLN A 299 -7.82 -17.13 -7.67
C GLN A 299 -6.57 -16.58 -8.35
N TYR A 300 -6.32 -16.95 -9.62
CA TYR A 300 -5.18 -16.43 -10.37
C TYR A 300 -5.27 -14.90 -10.52
N ARG A 301 -6.39 -14.38 -11.03
CA ARG A 301 -6.57 -12.94 -11.29
C ARG A 301 -6.60 -12.13 -9.99
N LEU A 302 -7.51 -12.48 -9.09
CA LEU A 302 -7.75 -11.75 -7.84
C LEU A 302 -6.62 -11.95 -6.83
N GLY A 303 -6.00 -13.13 -6.79
CA GLY A 303 -4.93 -13.44 -5.84
C GLY A 303 -3.68 -12.59 -6.09
N HIS A 304 -3.24 -12.50 -7.34
CA HIS A 304 -2.12 -11.62 -7.72
C HIS A 304 -2.46 -10.15 -7.49
N TYR A 305 -3.65 -9.72 -7.94
CA TYR A 305 -4.14 -8.35 -7.78
C TYR A 305 -4.17 -7.89 -6.31
N TYR A 306 -4.87 -8.63 -5.43
CA TYR A 306 -5.00 -8.23 -4.03
C TYR A 306 -3.70 -8.34 -3.26
N ARG A 307 -2.83 -9.33 -3.58
CA ARG A 307 -1.53 -9.43 -2.93
C ARG A 307 -0.69 -8.19 -3.22
N HIS A 308 -0.61 -7.77 -4.49
CA HIS A 308 0.14 -6.57 -4.86
C HIS A 308 -0.47 -5.32 -4.22
N LEU A 309 -1.79 -5.13 -4.34
CA LEU A 309 -2.48 -3.98 -3.76
C LEU A 309 -2.28 -3.88 -2.24
N PHE A 310 -2.37 -5.02 -1.52
CA PHE A 310 -2.14 -5.09 -0.08
C PHE A 310 -0.71 -4.69 0.27
N GLN A 311 0.29 -5.18 -0.47
CA GLN A 311 1.68 -4.82 -0.23
C GLN A 311 1.96 -3.34 -0.50
N CYS A 312 1.32 -2.72 -1.50
CA CYS A 312 1.47 -1.28 -1.74
C CYS A 312 0.99 -0.45 -0.55
N TYR A 313 -0.19 -0.75 0.00
CA TYR A 313 -0.72 -0.05 1.17
C TYR A 313 0.07 -0.37 2.44
N LYS A 314 0.54 -1.62 2.58
CA LYS A 314 1.40 -2.01 3.70
C LYS A 314 2.76 -1.31 3.67
N PHE A 315 3.38 -1.20 2.50
CA PHE A 315 4.61 -0.44 2.30
C PHE A 315 4.45 1.02 2.76
N LEU A 316 3.30 1.62 2.44
CA LEU A 316 2.98 2.98 2.78
C LEU A 316 2.75 3.20 4.30
N ILE A 317 1.94 2.35 4.94
CA ILE A 317 1.61 2.53 6.36
C ILE A 317 2.84 2.30 7.26
N LEU A 318 3.74 1.40 6.86
CA LEU A 318 4.95 1.05 7.61
C LEU A 318 6.11 2.03 7.39
N GLN A 319 5.98 3.01 6.48
CA GLN A 319 7.04 3.97 6.25
C GLN A 319 7.21 4.89 7.46
N LYS A 320 8.46 5.04 7.94
CA LYS A 320 8.79 5.83 9.15
C LYS A 320 9.01 7.31 8.86
N THR A 321 9.46 7.64 7.65
CA THR A 321 9.80 9.02 7.26
C THR A 321 8.59 9.89 6.96
N LEU A 322 7.42 9.28 6.76
CA LEU A 322 6.19 9.98 6.43
C LEU A 322 5.32 10.15 7.68
N ASN A 323 4.72 11.34 7.82
CA ASN A 323 3.65 11.54 8.78
C ASN A 323 2.32 10.94 8.29
N GLU A 324 1.32 10.83 9.17
CA GLU A 324 0.03 10.23 8.83
C GLU A 324 -0.71 10.94 7.68
N SER A 325 -0.59 12.26 7.59
CA SER A 325 -1.21 13.07 6.53
C SER A 325 -0.59 12.75 5.16
N GLU A 326 0.74 12.66 5.10
CA GLU A 326 1.47 12.25 3.90
C GLU A 326 1.13 10.81 3.51
N LYS A 327 1.11 9.89 4.49
CA LYS A 327 0.67 8.50 4.26
C LYS A 327 -0.72 8.50 3.61
N TYR A 328 -1.68 9.18 4.23
CA TYR A 328 -3.04 9.28 3.69
C TYR A 328 -3.07 9.88 2.28
N PHE A 329 -2.27 10.92 2.01
CA PHE A 329 -2.16 11.54 0.69
C PHE A 329 -1.71 10.56 -0.40
N TYR A 330 -0.59 9.85 -0.20
CA TYR A 330 -0.14 8.84 -1.18
C TYR A 330 -1.14 7.67 -1.29
N GLY A 331 -1.75 7.26 -0.18
CA GLY A 331 -2.76 6.21 -0.19
C GLY A 331 -4.01 6.58 -0.98
N LYS A 332 -4.42 7.86 -0.90
CA LYS A 332 -5.47 8.46 -1.73
C LYS A 332 -5.05 8.46 -3.20
N THR A 333 -3.79 8.76 -3.53
CA THR A 333 -3.26 8.71 -4.90
C THR A 333 -3.33 7.30 -5.49
N LEU A 334 -2.98 6.27 -4.70
CA LEU A 334 -3.13 4.87 -5.11
C LEU A 334 -4.61 4.49 -5.25
N ARG A 335 -5.47 4.92 -4.31
CA ARG A 335 -6.92 4.63 -4.36
C ARG A 335 -7.59 5.23 -5.58
N ALA A 336 -7.15 6.42 -6.01
CA ALA A 336 -7.64 7.07 -7.23
C ALA A 336 -7.34 6.26 -8.50
N GLN A 337 -6.42 5.28 -8.43
CA GLN A 337 -6.18 4.35 -9.54
C GLN A 337 -7.24 3.25 -9.62
N LEU A 338 -8.00 2.98 -8.55
CA LEU A 338 -8.95 1.86 -8.50
C LEU A 338 -10.29 2.27 -9.13
N SER A 339 -10.82 1.44 -10.03
CA SER A 339 -12.19 1.61 -10.51
C SER A 339 -13.23 1.29 -9.42
N ASN A 340 -14.46 1.76 -9.61
CA ASN A 340 -15.56 1.49 -8.68
C ASN A 340 -15.78 -0.02 -8.48
N TYR A 341 -15.67 -0.83 -9.55
CA TYR A 341 -15.80 -2.29 -9.47
C TYR A 341 -14.65 -2.95 -8.71
N GLU A 342 -13.42 -2.43 -8.86
CA GLU A 342 -12.27 -2.88 -8.07
C GLU A 342 -12.47 -2.58 -6.59
N GLN A 343 -12.97 -1.38 -6.24
CA GLN A 343 -13.31 -1.03 -4.86
C GLN A 343 -14.47 -1.89 -4.32
N SER A 344 -15.51 -2.17 -5.12
CA SER A 344 -16.60 -3.05 -4.71
C SER A 344 -16.13 -4.48 -4.47
N LEU A 345 -15.26 -5.01 -5.32
CA LEU A 345 -14.67 -6.34 -5.11
C LEU A 345 -13.73 -6.34 -3.90
N LEU A 346 -12.96 -5.26 -3.69
CA LEU A 346 -12.11 -5.10 -2.50
C LEU A 346 -12.95 -5.10 -1.22
N PHE A 347 -14.08 -4.38 -1.19
CA PHE A 347 -15.03 -4.42 -0.08
C PHE A 347 -15.45 -5.85 0.25
N VAL A 348 -15.88 -6.61 -0.76
CA VAL A 348 -16.30 -8.01 -0.55
C VAL A 348 -15.13 -8.87 -0.07
N ASN A 349 -13.93 -8.68 -0.63
CA ASN A 349 -12.73 -9.37 -0.18
C ASN A 349 -12.43 -9.07 1.30
N SER A 350 -12.45 -7.80 1.69
CA SER A 350 -12.04 -7.35 3.03
C SER A 350 -12.97 -7.85 4.15
N ILE A 351 -14.25 -8.09 3.83
CA ILE A 351 -15.22 -8.71 4.74
C ILE A 351 -15.37 -10.23 4.58
N SER A 352 -14.56 -10.83 3.69
CA SER A 352 -14.44 -12.28 3.57
C SER A 352 -13.23 -12.80 4.34
N SER A 353 -13.24 -14.09 4.66
CA SER A 353 -12.14 -14.74 5.37
C SER A 353 -10.78 -14.72 4.67
N LEU A 354 -10.74 -14.42 3.36
CA LEU A 354 -9.47 -14.23 2.63
C LEU A 354 -8.88 -12.84 2.81
N GLY A 355 -9.72 -11.84 3.09
CA GLY A 355 -9.32 -10.43 3.19
C GLY A 355 -9.46 -9.85 4.59
N TYR A 356 -9.77 -10.63 5.62
CA TYR A 356 -9.82 -10.10 7.00
C TYR A 356 -8.56 -9.35 7.42
N LYS A 357 -7.39 -9.65 6.85
CA LYS A 357 -6.15 -8.91 7.10
C LYS A 357 -6.20 -7.42 6.72
N TRP A 358 -7.13 -7.02 5.84
CA TRP A 358 -7.31 -5.62 5.47
C TRP A 358 -7.82 -4.77 6.63
N GLU A 359 -8.59 -5.36 7.55
CA GLU A 359 -9.19 -4.62 8.66
C GLU A 359 -9.33 -5.43 9.97
N PHE A 360 -9.78 -6.69 9.93
CA PHE A 360 -10.28 -7.41 11.12
C PHE A 360 -9.29 -8.40 11.78
N ASP A 361 -8.40 -9.03 11.01
CA ASP A 361 -7.33 -9.90 11.55
C ASP A 361 -6.05 -9.04 11.61
N HIS A 362 -5.96 -8.17 12.63
CA HIS A 362 -4.96 -7.12 12.75
C HIS A 362 -3.52 -7.64 12.75
N GLU A 363 -2.71 -7.15 11.82
CA GLU A 363 -1.26 -7.04 12.01
C GLU A 363 -1.00 -5.73 12.79
N HIS A 364 0.05 -5.70 13.60
CA HIS A 364 0.42 -4.50 14.36
C HIS A 364 1.47 -3.70 13.59
N ASP A 365 1.38 -2.38 13.64
CA ASP A 365 2.44 -1.49 13.13
C ASP A 365 3.64 -1.45 14.08
N LEU A 366 4.61 -0.58 13.76
CA LEU A 366 5.84 -0.41 14.52
C LEU A 366 5.60 0.13 15.95
N GLU A 367 4.43 0.69 16.20
CA GLU A 367 4.00 1.29 17.47
C GLU A 367 3.02 0.37 18.23
N GLY A 368 2.76 -0.84 17.70
CA GLY A 368 1.85 -1.81 18.29
C GLY A 368 0.38 -1.56 18.00
N GLN A 369 0.04 -0.57 17.16
CA GLN A 369 -1.35 -0.26 16.80
C GLN A 369 -1.87 -1.20 15.72
N PRO A 370 -3.16 -1.57 15.75
CA PRO A 370 -3.75 -2.44 14.74
C PRO A 370 -3.80 -1.72 13.39
N ILE A 371 -3.18 -2.31 12.37
CA ILE A 371 -3.22 -1.80 11.00
C ILE A 371 -4.63 -2.01 10.44
N ARG A 372 -5.26 -0.90 10.03
CA ARG A 372 -6.62 -0.85 9.46
C ARG A 372 -6.60 -0.13 8.11
N LEU A 373 -6.31 -0.87 7.05
CA LEU A 373 -6.04 -0.28 5.74
C LEU A 373 -7.31 0.27 5.07
N ILE A 374 -8.45 -0.41 5.23
CA ILE A 374 -9.70 0.00 4.56
C ILE A 374 -10.19 1.33 5.11
N THR A 375 -10.23 1.45 6.44
CA THR A 375 -10.73 2.67 7.10
C THR A 375 -9.72 3.82 7.04
N PHE A 376 -8.42 3.56 7.30
CA PHE A 376 -7.39 4.60 7.28
C PHE A 376 -7.28 5.28 5.91
N PHE A 377 -7.16 4.52 4.82
CA PHE A 377 -7.05 5.07 3.47
C PHE A 377 -8.39 5.32 2.77
N GLN A 378 -9.51 5.02 3.44
CA GLN A 378 -10.87 5.09 2.89
C GLN A 378 -11.01 4.34 1.56
N LEU A 379 -10.51 3.10 1.49
CA LEU A 379 -10.29 2.35 0.23
C LEU A 379 -11.53 2.10 -0.63
N ILE A 380 -12.71 2.17 -0.02
CA ILE A 380 -14.00 1.87 -0.65
C ILE A 380 -14.87 3.13 -0.81
N LYS A 381 -14.25 4.31 -0.78
CA LYS A 381 -14.93 5.61 -0.85
C LYS A 381 -15.76 5.82 -2.12
N ASN A 382 -15.33 5.27 -3.26
CA ASN A 382 -15.96 5.43 -4.57
C ASN A 382 -16.78 4.18 -4.96
N VAL A 383 -17.17 3.35 -4.01
CA VAL A 383 -18.09 2.25 -4.32
C VAL A 383 -19.42 2.85 -4.78
N SER A 384 -19.84 2.48 -6.00
CA SER A 384 -21.04 3.03 -6.61
C SER A 384 -22.30 2.48 -5.94
N GLY A 385 -23.23 3.38 -5.61
CA GLY A 385 -24.50 3.07 -4.97
C GLY A 385 -24.36 2.82 -3.46
N ARG A 386 -25.48 2.89 -2.74
CA ARG A 386 -25.49 2.71 -1.27
C ARG A 386 -25.45 1.24 -0.84
N ARG A 387 -25.79 0.31 -1.73
CA ARG A 387 -26.00 -1.11 -1.38
C ARG A 387 -25.45 -2.07 -2.43
N LEU A 388 -24.86 -3.16 -1.95
CA LEU A 388 -24.58 -4.38 -2.69
C LEU A 388 -25.79 -5.32 -2.56
N VAL A 389 -26.72 -5.25 -3.51
CA VAL A 389 -28.03 -5.92 -3.42
C VAL A 389 -28.81 -5.41 -2.19
N ASN A 390 -28.70 -6.11 -1.06
CA ASN A 390 -29.34 -5.76 0.21
C ASN A 390 -28.33 -5.45 1.33
N ILE A 391 -27.03 -5.44 1.04
CA ILE A 391 -25.97 -5.19 2.01
C ILE A 391 -25.58 -3.72 1.90
N ASP A 392 -25.74 -2.94 2.95
CA ASP A 392 -25.27 -1.54 2.99
C ASP A 392 -23.78 -1.52 3.36
N TYR A 393 -22.96 -0.81 2.59
CA TYR A 393 -21.51 -0.73 2.85
C TYR A 393 -21.22 -0.10 4.23
N ARG A 394 -22.11 0.80 4.68
CA ARG A 394 -22.01 1.51 5.97
C ARG A 394 -22.23 0.63 7.18
N ASP A 395 -22.84 -0.54 6.98
CA ASP A 395 -23.00 -1.52 8.05
C ASP A 395 -21.66 -2.16 8.43
N PHE A 396 -20.64 -2.04 7.57
CA PHE A 396 -19.33 -2.66 7.76
C PHE A 396 -18.22 -1.64 8.01
N TYR A 397 -18.23 -0.52 7.28
CA TYR A 397 -17.18 0.49 7.35
C TYR A 397 -17.79 1.89 7.46
N LYS A 398 -17.42 2.59 8.53
CA LYS A 398 -17.76 4.01 8.77
C LYS A 398 -16.71 4.88 8.09
N ILE A 399 -16.92 5.22 6.83
CA ILE A 399 -16.08 6.14 6.05
C ILE A 399 -16.93 7.20 5.35
N ASN A 400 -16.29 8.25 4.85
CA ASN A 400 -16.96 9.32 4.09
C ASN A 400 -17.08 8.91 2.61
N TYR A 401 -18.24 8.40 2.20
CA TYR A 401 -18.48 7.92 0.83
C TYR A 401 -18.70 9.10 -0.14
N GLU A 402 -18.25 8.96 -1.39
CA GLU A 402 -18.23 10.08 -2.35
C GLU A 402 -19.59 10.36 -3.01
N PHE A 403 -20.40 9.31 -3.25
CA PHE A 403 -21.75 9.44 -3.83
C PHE A 403 -22.81 9.84 -2.80
N GLU A 404 -22.39 10.51 -1.73
CA GLU A 404 -23.26 11.15 -0.76
C GLU A 404 -23.53 12.58 -1.26
N GLU A 405 -24.60 12.75 -2.05
CA GLU A 405 -25.24 14.07 -2.12
C GLU A 405 -25.66 14.48 -0.70
N ARG A 406 -25.34 15.72 -0.36
CA ARG A 406 -25.77 16.44 0.85
C ARG A 406 -27.28 16.42 1.01
#